data_AF-A0AAN6B4W0-F1
#
_entry.id   AF-A0AAN6B4W0-F1
#
_cell.length_a   1.000
_cell.length_b   1.000
_cell.length_c   1.000
_cell.angle_alpha   90.00
_cell.angle_beta   90.00
_cell.angle_gamma   90.00
#
_symmetry.space_group_name_H-M   'P 1'
#
loop_
_entity.id
_entity.type
_entity.pdbx_description
1 polymer ?
#
loop_
_entity_poly.entity_id
_entity_poly.type
_entity_poly.pdbx_seq_one_letter_code
_entity_poly.pdbx_strand_id
1 'polypeptide(L)'
;MLYNISKALRKGEVYIKIIQDFTEPYFKTVGEQSKAYRVIGCKDGKKKHFPITFKTLKRARIFNYRYACENPEWQNRNGDISEYNVKMGRPEYKNIWHGNVIENVYKKDTDFDSWEINH
;
A
#
# COMPACT_ATOMS: atom_id res chain seq x y z
N MET A 1 25.51 30.52 11.15
CA MET A 1 24.33 29.73 11.59
C MET A 1 23.61 28.97 10.45
N LEU A 2 24.01 29.13 9.18
CA LEU A 2 23.38 28.47 8.01
C LEU A 2 23.82 27.00 7.76
N TYR A 3 24.98 26.58 8.26
CA TYR A 3 25.55 25.26 7.98
C TYR A 3 24.71 24.10 8.58
N ASN A 4 24.12 24.30 9.76
CA ASN A 4 23.39 23.26 10.48
C ASN A 4 21.96 23.02 9.95
N ILE A 5 21.32 24.04 9.37
CA ILE A 5 19.98 23.92 8.80
C ILE A 5 20.00 23.02 7.54
N SER A 6 21.02 23.16 6.69
CA SER A 6 21.17 22.34 5.48
C SER A 6 21.42 20.85 5.76
N LYS A 7 22.06 20.50 6.88
CA LYS A 7 22.33 19.11 7.27
C LYS A 7 21.09 18.46 7.87
N ALA A 8 20.30 19.21 8.63
CA ALA A 8 19.02 18.76 9.16
C ALA A 8 17.98 18.56 8.04
N LEU A 9 17.90 19.49 7.08
CA LEU A 9 17.07 19.35 5.87
C LEU A 9 17.49 18.15 5.03
N ARG A 10 18.79 18.00 4.71
CA ARG A 10 19.30 16.82 3.98
C ARG A 10 19.05 15.51 4.72
N LYS A 11 19.18 15.48 6.05
CA LYS A 11 18.86 14.29 6.85
C LYS A 11 17.36 13.99 6.83
N GLY A 12 16.52 15.03 6.85
CA GLY A 12 15.07 14.91 6.67
C GLY A 12 14.70 14.38 5.29
N GLU A 13 15.28 14.93 4.22
CA GLU A 13 15.07 14.48 2.83
C GLU A 13 15.55 13.04 2.62
N VAL A 14 16.74 12.69 3.13
CA VAL A 14 17.25 11.32 3.09
C VAL A 14 16.32 10.37 3.86
N TYR A 15 15.82 10.79 5.02
CA TYR A 15 14.89 9.98 5.81
C TYR A 15 13.53 9.82 5.13
N ILE A 16 12.99 10.89 4.53
CA ILE A 16 11.77 10.86 3.70
C ILE A 16 11.97 9.94 2.50
N LYS A 17 13.12 10.05 1.82
CA LYS A 17 13.47 9.20 0.69
C LYS A 17 13.61 7.74 1.10
N ILE A 18 14.23 7.46 2.25
CA ILE A 18 14.31 6.10 2.81
C ILE A 18 12.89 5.57 3.08
N ILE A 19 12.02 6.35 3.73
CA ILE A 19 10.63 5.96 3.94
C ILE A 19 9.94 5.74 2.60
N GLN A 20 10.06 6.63 1.63
CA GLN A 20 9.50 6.49 0.28
C GLN A 20 10.04 5.25 -0.42
N ASP A 21 11.32 4.95 -0.35
CA ASP A 21 11.93 3.76 -0.97
C ASP A 21 11.43 2.46 -0.31
N PHE A 22 11.02 2.52 0.96
CA PHE A 22 10.39 1.41 1.68
C PHE A 22 8.88 1.32 1.47
N THR A 23 8.25 2.41 1.03
CA THR A 23 6.79 2.54 1.01
C THR A 23 6.21 2.69 -0.39
N GLU A 24 6.93 3.21 -1.36
CA GLU A 24 6.52 3.33 -2.76
C GLU A 24 7.25 2.29 -3.63
N PRO A 25 6.56 1.74 -4.64
CA PRO A 25 5.10 1.78 -4.85
C PRO A 25 4.29 1.11 -3.72
N TYR A 26 3.09 1.62 -3.45
CA TYR A 26 2.10 1.00 -2.56
C TYR A 26 0.66 1.13 -3.04
N PHE A 27 -0.21 0.29 -2.48
CA PHE A 27 -1.65 0.42 -2.59
C PHE A 27 -2.23 1.08 -1.35
N LYS A 28 -2.91 2.21 -1.52
CA LYS A 28 -3.77 2.80 -0.50
C LYS A 28 -5.16 2.19 -0.59
N THR A 29 -5.48 1.29 0.34
CA THR A 29 -6.79 0.63 0.44
C THR A 29 -7.68 1.41 1.41
N VAL A 30 -8.63 2.18 0.88
CA VAL A 30 -9.53 3.05 1.64
C VAL A 30 -10.85 2.34 1.89
N GLY A 31 -11.13 1.99 3.14
CA GLY A 31 -12.45 1.54 3.58
C GLY A 31 -13.33 2.72 3.98
N GLU A 32 -14.46 2.89 3.29
CA GLU A 32 -15.44 3.95 3.54
C GLU A 32 -16.50 3.51 4.55
N GLN A 33 -17.27 4.46 5.12
CA GLN A 33 -18.38 4.17 6.04
C GLN A 33 -19.47 3.29 5.41
N SER A 34 -19.68 3.40 4.10
CA SER A 34 -20.60 2.57 3.29
C SER A 34 -20.18 1.10 3.20
N LYS A 35 -19.10 0.69 3.88
CA LYS A 35 -18.45 -0.63 3.81
C LYS A 35 -17.88 -0.98 2.43
N ALA A 36 -17.83 -0.03 1.49
CA ALA A 36 -17.07 -0.17 0.26
C ALA A 36 -15.58 0.09 0.50
N TYR A 37 -14.75 -0.53 -0.34
CA TYR A 37 -13.31 -0.34 -0.38
C TYR A 37 -12.89 0.18 -1.75
N ARG A 38 -12.04 1.21 -1.75
CA ARG A 38 -11.39 1.75 -2.95
C ARG A 38 -9.89 1.51 -2.86
N VAL A 39 -9.27 1.24 -3.99
CA VAL A 39 -7.81 1.10 -4.10
C VAL A 39 -7.28 2.29 -4.89
N ILE A 40 -6.20 2.89 -4.38
CA ILE A 40 -5.44 3.93 -5.06
C ILE A 40 -3.99 3.48 -5.07
N GLY A 41 -3.39 3.31 -6.24
CA GLY A 41 -1.95 3.06 -6.36
C GLY A 41 -1.18 4.36 -6.15
N CYS A 42 -0.15 4.35 -5.33
CA CYS A 42 0.76 5.47 -5.11
C CYS A 42 2.17 5.08 -5.54
N LYS A 43 2.75 5.84 -6.46
CA LYS A 43 4.08 5.60 -7.02
C LYS A 43 4.67 6.88 -7.59
N ASP A 44 5.95 7.15 -7.31
CA ASP A 44 6.70 8.33 -7.77
C ASP A 44 5.99 9.65 -7.42
N GLY A 45 5.37 9.70 -6.23
CA GLY A 45 4.54 10.82 -5.78
C GLY A 45 3.23 11.02 -6.56
N LYS A 46 2.90 10.13 -7.50
CA LYS A 46 1.67 10.14 -8.31
C LYS A 46 0.65 9.14 -7.77
N LYS A 47 -0.63 9.42 -8.03
CA LYS A 47 -1.76 8.55 -7.66
C LYS A 47 -2.42 7.98 -8.91
N LYS A 48 -2.59 6.66 -8.94
CA LYS A 48 -3.40 5.91 -9.90
C LYS A 48 -4.71 5.50 -9.25
N HIS A 49 -5.81 6.05 -9.74
CA HIS A 49 -7.14 5.68 -9.29
C HIS A 49 -7.64 4.47 -10.10
N PHE A 50 -7.99 3.39 -9.41
CA PHE A 50 -8.62 2.25 -10.05
C PHE A 50 -10.15 2.46 -10.06
N PRO A 51 -10.82 2.33 -11.22
CA PRO A 51 -12.27 2.59 -11.35
C PRO A 51 -13.11 1.42 -10.81
N ILE A 52 -12.67 0.78 -9.72
CA ILE A 52 -13.29 -0.41 -9.13
C ILE A 52 -13.50 -0.16 -7.63
N THR A 53 -14.69 -0.48 -7.15
CA THR A 53 -15.03 -0.52 -5.72
C THR A 53 -15.28 -1.95 -5.28
N PHE A 54 -14.77 -2.33 -4.12
CA PHE A 54 -14.90 -3.68 -3.58
C PHE A 54 -15.86 -3.69 -2.38
N LYS A 55 -16.69 -4.73 -2.28
CA LYS A 55 -17.61 -4.90 -1.14
C LYS A 55 -16.89 -5.33 0.16
N THR A 56 -15.66 -5.83 0.07
CA THR A 56 -14.88 -6.32 1.22
C THR A 56 -13.41 -5.95 1.09
N LEU A 57 -12.73 -5.86 2.25
CA LEU A 57 -11.28 -5.61 2.28
C LEU A 57 -10.51 -6.73 1.59
N LYS A 58 -10.94 -7.97 1.81
CA LYS A 58 -10.35 -9.16 1.18
C LYS A 58 -10.34 -9.06 -0.34
N ARG A 59 -11.45 -8.66 -0.97
CA ARG A 59 -11.51 -8.48 -2.43
C ARG A 59 -10.59 -7.37 -2.93
N ALA A 60 -10.44 -6.28 -2.18
CA ALA A 60 -9.47 -5.24 -2.51
C ALA A 60 -8.02 -5.75 -2.41
N ARG A 61 -7.72 -6.62 -1.44
CA ARG A 61 -6.39 -7.23 -1.27
C ARG A 61 -6.07 -8.25 -2.36
N ILE A 62 -7.03 -9.09 -2.74
CA ILE A 62 -6.92 -9.98 -3.91
C ILE A 62 -6.58 -9.17 -5.16
N PHE A 63 -7.28 -8.04 -5.35
CA PHE A 63 -6.98 -7.12 -6.45
C PHE A 63 -5.55 -6.57 -6.37
N ASN A 64 -5.12 -6.03 -5.23
CA ASN A 64 -3.76 -5.51 -5.05
C ASN A 64 -2.70 -6.57 -5.37
N TYR A 65 -2.89 -7.79 -4.84
CA TYR A 65 -2.01 -8.92 -5.06
C TYR A 65 -1.89 -9.27 -6.53
N ARG A 66 -3.01 -9.57 -7.20
CA ARG A 66 -3.02 -9.93 -8.63
C ARG A 66 -2.45 -8.82 -9.49
N TYR A 67 -2.86 -7.58 -9.24
CA TYR A 67 -2.40 -6.43 -9.99
C TYR A 67 -0.87 -6.26 -9.88
N ALA A 68 -0.28 -6.44 -8.69
CA ALA A 68 1.18 -6.35 -8.51
C ALA A 68 1.96 -7.56 -9.05
N CYS A 69 1.34 -8.75 -9.11
CA CYS A 69 1.91 -9.92 -9.78
C CYS A 69 1.97 -9.70 -11.31
N GLU A 70 0.90 -9.15 -11.90
CA GLU A 70 0.83 -8.83 -13.33
C GLU A 70 1.66 -7.59 -13.71
N ASN A 71 1.91 -6.70 -12.75
CA ASN A 71 2.59 -5.42 -12.95
C ASN A 71 3.72 -5.28 -11.90
N PRO A 72 4.88 -5.93 -12.10
CA PRO A 72 5.98 -5.96 -11.12
C PRO A 72 6.51 -4.58 -10.73
N GLU A 73 6.25 -3.54 -11.53
CA GLU A 73 6.61 -2.17 -11.19
C GLU A 73 5.80 -1.57 -10.01
N TRP A 74 4.84 -2.34 -9.47
CA TRP A 74 4.10 -2.07 -8.23
C TRP A 74 4.65 -2.81 -7.01
N GLN A 75 5.74 -3.55 -7.17
CA GLN A 75 6.52 -4.09 -6.07
C GLN A 75 7.56 -3.05 -5.63
N ASN A 76 7.81 -2.95 -4.34
CA ASN A 76 8.84 -2.08 -3.80
C ASN A 76 10.24 -2.64 -4.13
N ARG A 77 11.30 -1.92 -3.74
CA ARG A 77 12.68 -2.31 -4.04
C ARG A 77 13.10 -3.71 -3.55
N ASN A 78 12.36 -4.29 -2.60
CA ASN A 78 12.61 -5.63 -2.06
C ASN A 78 11.83 -6.72 -2.84
N GLY A 79 11.03 -6.35 -3.85
CA GLY A 79 10.08 -7.25 -4.50
C GLY A 79 8.77 -7.45 -3.71
N ASP A 80 8.57 -6.66 -2.64
CA ASP A 80 7.41 -6.80 -1.76
C ASP A 80 6.26 -5.89 -2.18
N ILE A 81 5.03 -6.29 -1.84
CA ILE A 81 3.86 -5.42 -1.96
C ILE A 81 3.68 -4.62 -0.66
N SER A 82 3.45 -3.32 -0.78
CA SER A 82 3.14 -2.43 0.36
C SER A 82 1.68 -1.96 0.32
N GLU A 83 1.00 -1.91 1.47
CA GLU A 83 -0.39 -1.45 1.63
C GLU A 83 -0.49 -0.39 2.72
N TYR A 84 -1.16 0.71 2.41
CA TYR A 84 -1.70 1.62 3.42
C TYR A 84 -3.19 1.42 3.59
N ASN A 85 -3.58 0.78 4.69
CA ASN A 85 -4.98 0.53 5.02
C ASN A 85 -5.58 1.75 5.73
N VAL A 86 -6.52 2.43 5.08
CA VAL A 86 -7.15 3.65 5.61
C VAL A 86 -8.61 3.38 5.93
N LYS A 87 -9.03 3.76 7.13
CA LYS A 87 -10.42 3.61 7.61
C LYS A 87 -11.07 4.99 7.68
N MET A 88 -11.56 5.47 6.55
CA MET A 88 -12.20 6.79 6.47
C MET A 88 -13.55 6.76 7.20
N GLY A 89 -13.75 7.69 8.12
CA GLY A 89 -15.00 7.84 8.87
C GLY A 89 -15.29 6.69 9.85
N ARG A 90 -14.28 5.89 10.21
CA ARG A 90 -14.41 4.85 11.23
C ARG A 90 -13.46 5.15 12.39
N PRO A 91 -13.78 6.11 13.27
CA PRO A 91 -12.88 6.62 14.30
C PRO A 91 -12.38 5.53 15.27
N GLU A 92 -13.12 4.44 15.41
CA GLU A 92 -12.75 3.27 16.22
C GLU A 92 -11.60 2.44 15.61
N TYR A 93 -11.23 2.67 14.34
CA TYR A 93 -10.14 1.95 13.68
C TYR A 93 -8.99 2.88 13.28
N LYS A 94 -7.77 2.42 13.58
CA LYS A 94 -6.54 3.10 13.17
C LYS A 94 -6.24 2.84 11.68
N ASN A 95 -5.67 3.84 11.01
CA ASN A 95 -5.00 3.63 9.73
C ASN A 95 -3.70 2.87 9.97
N ILE A 96 -3.38 1.89 9.13
CA ILE A 96 -2.25 1.00 9.35
C ILE A 96 -1.41 0.90 8.08
N TRP A 97 -0.11 1.06 8.25
CA TRP A 97 0.88 0.78 7.21
C TRP A 97 1.34 -0.68 7.29
N HIS A 98 1.38 -1.35 6.15
CA HIS A 98 1.90 -2.70 6.02
C HIS A 98 2.94 -2.74 4.90
N GLY A 99 4.21 -2.98 5.25
CA GLY A 99 5.21 -3.45 4.28
C GLY A 99 5.14 -4.97 4.16
N ASN A 100 5.51 -5.51 3.01
CA ASN A 100 5.44 -6.95 2.71
C ASN A 100 4.10 -7.56 3.15
N VAL A 101 3.02 -7.09 2.50
CA VAL A 101 1.67 -7.50 2.87
C VAL A 101 1.39 -8.96 2.57
N ILE A 102 2.14 -9.58 1.66
CA ILE A 102 1.99 -11.01 1.37
C ILE A 102 2.24 -11.81 2.66
N GLU A 103 3.43 -11.67 3.26
CA GLU A 103 3.79 -12.38 4.50
C GLU A 103 3.01 -11.86 5.71
N ASN A 104 2.90 -10.54 5.85
CA ASN A 104 2.41 -9.94 7.09
C ASN A 104 0.88 -9.93 7.20
N VAL A 105 0.17 -10.07 6.08
CA VAL A 105 -1.27 -9.83 6.02
C VAL A 105 -2.01 -10.89 5.18
N TYR A 106 -1.64 -11.10 3.92
CA TYR A 106 -2.47 -11.84 2.96
C TYR A 106 -2.41 -13.35 3.18
N LYS A 107 -1.23 -13.91 3.48
CA LYS A 107 -1.06 -15.33 3.82
C LYS A 107 -1.84 -15.80 5.04
N LYS A 108 -2.42 -14.88 5.82
CA LYS A 108 -3.28 -15.19 6.97
C LYS A 108 -4.71 -15.55 6.56
N ASP A 109 -5.12 -15.23 5.34
CA ASP A 109 -6.39 -15.67 4.78
C ASP A 109 -6.29 -17.16 4.41
N THR A 110 -7.25 -17.97 4.87
CA THR A 110 -7.23 -19.45 4.70
C THR A 110 -7.27 -19.92 3.25
N ASP A 111 -7.74 -19.08 2.34
CA ASP A 111 -7.85 -19.36 0.91
C ASP A 111 -6.80 -18.60 0.09
N PHE A 112 -5.73 -18.08 0.72
CA PHE A 112 -4.70 -17.30 0.05
C PHE A 112 -4.12 -18.01 -1.18
N ASP A 113 -3.86 -19.32 -1.09
CA ASP A 113 -3.32 -20.10 -2.22
C ASP A 113 -4.24 -20.12 -3.45
N SER A 114 -5.54 -19.87 -3.27
CA SER A 114 -6.51 -19.75 -4.38
C SER A 114 -6.56 -18.36 -5.01
N TRP A 115 -5.81 -17.39 -4.47
CA TRP A 115 -5.78 -16.03 -4.99
C TRP A 115 -4.94 -15.93 -6.26
N GLU A 116 -3.96 -16.80 -6.43
CA GLU A 116 -3.23 -16.97 -7.69
C GLU A 116 -4.21 -17.44 -8.79
N ILE A 117 -4.14 -16.82 -9.96
CA ILE A 117 -4.90 -17.29 -11.12
C ILE A 117 -4.13 -18.47 -11.69
N ASN A 118 -4.67 -19.69 -11.51
CA ASN A 118 -4.35 -20.84 -12.34
C ASN A 118 -4.47 -20.39 -13.82
N HIS A 119 -3.35 -20.37 -14.53
CA HIS A 119 -3.36 -20.32 -15.99
C HIS A 119 -3.66 -21.71 -16.54
#